data_AF-A0A538CKK2-F1
#
_entry.id   AF-A0A538CKK2-F1
#
_cell.length_a   1.000
_cell.length_b   1.000
_cell.length_c   1.000
_cell.angle_alpha   90.00
_cell.angle_beta   90.00
_cell.angle_gamma   90.00
#
_symmetry.space_group_name_H-M   'P 1'
#
loop_
_entity.id
_entity.type
_entity.pdbx_description
1 polymer ?
#
loop_
_entity_poly.entity_id
_entity_poly.type
_entity_poly.pdbx_seq_one_letter_code
_entity_poly.pdbx_strand_id
1 'polypeptide(L)'
;MTRVSTRHTVGRTPVTLGDRRGSLSRGDGMHTRRFVVAVALASIGSLGASPAGAAKPACAIDNARTHTEYMTLQDAVNAAAPGATLEIKGVCAGSTIVARDVVLKGVATKAFGPATLTGANAGRVLRVNAPSTTTVRGLTLTGGNTSDGGGIIVRSGATARVENSVIYGNTASGFGGGIEVFPTGTLTVTNSVVRDNQAASSGGIDSDHGTVTVVSSAVRDNTASGGANCVAAGFSCA
;
A
#
# COMPACT_ATOMS: atom_id res chain seq x y z
N MET A 1 -26.38 29.82 -47.87
CA MET A 1 -25.50 30.85 -47.26
C MET A 1 -24.77 30.19 -46.09
N THR A 2 -23.46 30.27 -45.85
CA THR A 2 -22.30 30.71 -46.65
C THR A 2 -21.05 30.02 -46.07
N ARG A 3 -19.99 29.79 -46.87
CA ARG A 3 -18.71 29.17 -46.44
C ARG A 3 -17.86 30.10 -45.55
N VAL A 4 -16.84 29.52 -44.88
CA VAL A 4 -15.41 29.93 -44.75
C VAL A 4 -14.85 29.23 -43.49
N SER A 5 -13.83 28.36 -43.43
CA SER A 5 -12.59 28.08 -44.19
C SER A 5 -11.38 28.97 -43.91
N THR A 6 -10.42 28.49 -43.10
CA THR A 6 -8.98 28.76 -43.29
C THR A 6 -8.08 27.69 -42.65
N ARG A 7 -6.95 27.38 -43.31
CA ARG A 7 -5.87 26.50 -42.81
C ARG A 7 -4.76 27.31 -42.14
N HIS A 8 -3.90 26.64 -41.36
CA HIS A 8 -2.50 27.06 -41.20
C HIS A 8 -1.49 25.89 -41.15
N THR A 9 -0.38 26.07 -41.86
CA THR A 9 0.68 25.09 -42.25
C THR A 9 1.82 25.88 -42.94
N VAL A 10 3.14 25.61 -42.85
CA VAL A 10 4.00 24.51 -42.32
C VAL A 10 5.29 25.14 -41.73
N GLY A 11 5.98 24.50 -40.77
CA GLY A 11 7.37 24.85 -40.40
C GLY A 11 8.21 23.65 -39.97
N ARG A 12 9.17 23.22 -40.80
CA ARG A 12 10.13 22.11 -40.54
C ARG A 12 11.55 22.67 -40.40
N THR A 13 12.40 22.03 -39.58
CA THR A 13 13.80 21.66 -39.95
C THR A 13 14.36 20.59 -38.99
N PRO A 14 15.18 19.63 -39.46
CA PRO A 14 15.87 18.63 -38.63
C PRO A 14 17.30 19.06 -38.25
N VAL A 15 17.86 18.46 -37.19
CA VAL A 15 19.27 18.63 -36.79
C VAL A 15 20.07 17.40 -37.20
N THR A 16 21.25 17.62 -37.82
CA THR A 16 22.13 16.57 -38.38
C THR A 16 23.21 16.09 -37.41
N LEU A 17 23.60 14.82 -37.57
CA LEU A 17 24.74 14.21 -36.89
C LEU A 17 26.07 14.76 -37.44
N GLY A 18 27.05 15.01 -36.57
CA GLY A 18 28.41 15.41 -36.94
C GLY A 18 29.47 14.47 -36.36
N ASP A 19 30.08 13.65 -37.21
CA ASP A 19 31.22 12.78 -36.89
C ASP A 19 32.53 13.59 -36.88
N ARG A 20 33.46 13.29 -35.95
CA ARG A 20 34.86 13.75 -36.01
C ARG A 20 35.81 12.69 -35.45
N ARG A 21 36.45 11.96 -36.36
CA ARG A 21 37.61 11.12 -36.08
C ARG A 21 38.90 11.95 -36.00
N GLY A 22 39.77 11.55 -35.08
CA GLY A 22 41.20 11.31 -35.34
C GLY A 22 42.12 12.49 -35.67
N SER A 23 43.11 12.70 -34.79
CA SER A 23 44.39 13.33 -35.15
C SER A 23 45.52 12.56 -34.49
N LEU A 24 46.33 11.88 -35.30
CA LEU A 24 47.59 11.25 -34.89
C LEU A 24 48.71 12.29 -34.92
N SER A 25 49.68 12.19 -34.01
CA SER A 25 51.03 12.67 -34.28
C SER A 25 52.08 11.70 -33.73
N ARG A 26 53.20 11.60 -34.44
CA ARG A 26 54.33 10.68 -34.24
C ARG A 26 55.59 11.44 -33.79
N GLY A 27 56.61 10.70 -33.34
CA GLY A 27 57.97 11.20 -33.11
C GLY A 27 58.48 10.71 -31.75
N ASP A 28 59.06 9.52 -31.65
CA ASP A 28 60.45 9.14 -31.99
C ASP A 28 61.50 9.71 -31.01
N GLY A 29 62.31 8.81 -30.42
CA GLY A 29 63.29 9.15 -29.38
C GLY A 29 63.97 7.92 -28.78
N MET A 30 64.81 7.26 -29.58
CA MET A 30 65.48 6.01 -29.22
C MET A 30 66.65 6.24 -28.24
N HIS A 31 66.70 5.50 -27.12
CA HIS A 31 67.99 5.10 -26.55
C HIS A 31 67.96 3.84 -25.69
N THR A 32 68.83 2.90 -26.05
CA THR A 32 69.04 1.58 -25.47
C THR A 32 69.56 1.62 -24.03
N ARG A 33 68.90 0.93 -23.09
CA ARG A 33 69.54 0.40 -21.87
C ARG A 33 68.76 -0.79 -21.33
N ARG A 34 69.42 -1.94 -21.22
CA ARG A 34 68.86 -3.16 -20.62
C ARG A 34 68.74 -2.99 -19.11
N PHE A 35 67.52 -3.04 -18.59
CA PHE A 35 67.25 -3.30 -17.17
C PHE A 35 66.22 -4.41 -17.06
N VAL A 36 66.58 -5.48 -16.35
CA VAL A 36 65.64 -6.54 -15.95
C VAL A 36 64.87 -6.02 -14.76
N VAL A 37 63.63 -5.58 -14.96
CA VAL A 37 62.70 -5.26 -13.87
C VAL A 37 61.85 -6.50 -13.64
N ALA A 38 62.05 -7.16 -12.50
CA ALA A 38 61.18 -8.23 -12.06
C ALA A 38 59.79 -7.63 -11.73
N VAL A 39 58.79 -7.94 -12.55
CA VAL A 39 57.41 -7.58 -12.27
C VAL A 39 56.90 -8.50 -11.16
N ALA A 40 57.01 -8.04 -9.92
CA ALA A 40 56.30 -8.65 -8.82
C ALA A 40 54.80 -8.47 -9.05
N LEU A 41 54.10 -9.56 -9.38
CA LEU A 41 52.65 -9.60 -9.40
C LEU A 41 52.14 -9.41 -7.98
N ALA A 42 51.90 -8.16 -7.58
CA ALA A 42 51.10 -7.85 -6.42
C ALA A 42 49.69 -8.40 -6.67
N SER A 43 49.40 -9.55 -6.06
CA SER A 43 48.04 -10.07 -5.98
C SER A 43 47.19 -9.05 -5.25
N ILE A 44 46.40 -8.29 -6.00
CA ILE A 44 45.33 -7.46 -5.45
C ILE A 44 44.39 -8.45 -4.77
N GLY A 45 44.52 -8.57 -3.45
CA GLY A 45 43.56 -9.30 -2.64
C GLY A 45 42.22 -8.63 -2.84
N SER A 46 41.33 -9.27 -3.59
CA SER A 46 39.98 -8.78 -3.76
C SER A 46 39.36 -8.72 -2.38
N LEU A 47 39.15 -7.50 -1.89
CA LEU A 47 38.28 -7.23 -0.76
C LEU A 47 36.93 -7.83 -1.13
N GLY A 48 36.67 -9.02 -0.61
CA GLY A 48 35.38 -9.67 -0.72
C GLY A 48 34.39 -8.79 0.01
N ALA A 49 33.70 -7.94 -0.76
CA ALA A 49 32.50 -7.29 -0.29
C ALA A 49 31.49 -8.42 -0.02
N SER A 50 31.45 -8.90 1.23
CA SER A 50 30.37 -9.74 1.72
C SER A 50 29.07 -9.10 1.25
N PRO A 51 28.18 -9.83 0.56
CA PRO A 51 26.94 -9.25 0.07
C PRO A 51 26.23 -8.64 1.26
N ALA A 52 26.07 -7.31 1.24
CA ALA A 52 25.40 -6.58 2.32
C ALA A 52 24.03 -7.22 2.49
N GLY A 53 23.82 -7.87 3.65
CA GLY A 53 22.64 -8.71 3.87
C GLY A 53 21.39 -7.89 3.57
N ALA A 54 20.65 -8.31 2.53
CA ALA A 54 19.60 -7.48 1.94
C ALA A 54 18.67 -6.99 3.04
N ALA A 55 18.54 -5.66 3.16
CA ALA A 55 17.74 -5.05 4.22
C ALA A 55 16.33 -5.62 4.15
N LYS A 56 15.91 -6.24 5.25
CA LYS A 56 14.65 -6.95 5.34
C LYS A 56 13.48 -6.04 4.92
N PRO A 57 12.58 -6.47 4.02
CA PRO A 57 11.50 -5.61 3.57
C PRO A 57 10.53 -5.28 4.71
N ALA A 58 10.06 -4.03 4.74
CA ALA A 58 9.10 -3.58 5.74
C ALA A 58 7.75 -4.31 5.63
N CYS A 59 7.31 -4.57 4.40
CA CYS A 59 6.15 -5.38 4.06
C CYS A 59 6.60 -6.71 3.44
N ALA A 60 6.10 -7.83 3.95
CA ALA A 60 6.24 -9.12 3.28
C ALA A 60 4.91 -9.86 3.31
N ILE A 61 4.42 -10.26 2.14
CA ILE A 61 3.13 -10.92 2.00
C ILE A 61 3.35 -12.26 1.31
N ASP A 62 2.89 -13.34 1.91
CA ASP A 62 2.94 -14.67 1.33
C ASP A 62 1.54 -15.18 0.97
N ASN A 63 1.37 -15.80 -0.20
CA ASN A 63 0.17 -16.55 -0.51
C ASN A 63 0.26 -17.94 0.13
N ALA A 64 -0.53 -18.18 1.18
CA ALA A 64 -0.43 -19.35 2.06
C ALA A 64 -0.51 -20.72 1.35
N ARG A 65 -1.04 -20.77 0.12
CA ARG A 65 -1.17 -21.99 -0.68
C ARG A 65 -0.07 -22.16 -1.73
N THR A 66 0.46 -21.06 -2.27
CA THR A 66 1.41 -21.09 -3.40
C THR A 66 2.83 -20.69 -3.03
N HIS A 67 3.05 -20.22 -1.80
CA HIS A 67 4.31 -19.68 -1.29
C HIS A 67 4.92 -18.60 -2.20
N THR A 68 4.04 -17.85 -2.88
CA THR A 68 4.43 -16.73 -3.75
C THR A 68 4.48 -15.48 -2.91
N GLU A 69 5.66 -14.87 -2.83
CA GLU A 69 5.89 -13.66 -2.05
C GLU A 69 5.62 -12.38 -2.85
N TYR A 70 5.10 -11.37 -2.17
CA TYR A 70 4.79 -10.04 -2.71
C TYR A 70 5.27 -8.95 -1.74
N MET A 71 5.71 -7.82 -2.31
CA MET A 71 6.14 -6.63 -1.56
C MET A 71 5.01 -5.60 -1.38
N THR A 72 3.91 -5.72 -2.14
CA THR A 72 2.72 -4.86 -1.99
C THR A 72 1.46 -5.71 -1.83
N LEU A 73 0.48 -5.19 -1.08
CA LEU A 73 -0.79 -5.90 -0.90
C LEU A 73 -1.67 -5.87 -2.15
N GLN A 74 -1.56 -4.82 -2.97
CA GLN A 74 -2.33 -4.74 -4.21
C GLN A 74 -1.89 -5.82 -5.20
N ASP A 75 -0.58 -6.09 -5.35
CA ASP A 75 -0.09 -7.16 -6.23
C ASP A 75 -0.52 -8.55 -5.75
N ALA A 76 -0.41 -8.80 -4.44
CA ALA A 76 -0.85 -10.04 -3.83
C ALA A 76 -2.35 -10.29 -4.04
N VAL A 77 -3.19 -9.26 -3.85
CA VAL A 77 -4.64 -9.31 -4.11
C VAL A 77 -4.93 -9.46 -5.61
N ASN A 78 -4.16 -8.82 -6.49
CA ASN A 78 -4.33 -8.90 -7.94
C ASN A 78 -4.03 -10.31 -8.49
N ALA A 79 -3.07 -11.02 -7.90
CA ALA A 79 -2.68 -12.38 -8.27
C ALA A 79 -3.47 -13.47 -7.52
N ALA A 80 -4.10 -13.16 -6.38
CA ALA A 80 -4.83 -14.12 -5.57
C ALA A 80 -6.04 -14.74 -6.31
N ALA A 81 -6.14 -16.07 -6.30
CA ALA A 81 -7.37 -16.77 -6.65
C ALA A 81 -8.47 -16.48 -5.59
N PRO A 82 -9.78 -16.53 -5.95
CA PRO A 82 -10.87 -16.41 -4.99
C PRO A 82 -10.73 -17.39 -3.82
N GLY A 83 -10.98 -16.92 -2.59
CA GLY A 83 -10.82 -17.67 -1.35
C GLY A 83 -9.38 -17.83 -0.85
N ALA A 84 -8.37 -17.29 -1.55
CA ALA A 84 -6.98 -17.41 -1.11
C ALA A 84 -6.71 -16.66 0.21
N THR A 85 -5.80 -17.21 1.01
CA THR A 85 -5.26 -16.55 2.22
C THR A 85 -3.93 -15.88 1.89
N LEU A 86 -3.82 -14.59 2.22
CA LEU A 86 -2.61 -13.78 2.10
C LEU A 86 -2.08 -13.51 3.52
N GLU A 87 -0.92 -14.04 3.84
CA GLU A 87 -0.23 -13.89 5.12
C GLU A 87 0.67 -12.65 5.11
N ILE A 88 0.20 -11.60 5.76
CA ILE A 88 0.81 -10.27 5.81
C ILE A 88 1.72 -10.18 7.03
N LYS A 89 2.96 -9.75 6.83
CA LYS A 89 4.00 -9.62 7.85
C LYS A 89 4.61 -8.22 7.77
N GLY A 90 4.82 -7.57 8.92
CA GLY A 90 5.40 -6.23 9.01
C GLY A 90 4.42 -5.11 8.68
N VAL A 91 4.93 -3.99 8.15
CA VAL A 91 4.17 -2.77 7.83
C VAL A 91 4.05 -2.61 6.32
N CYS A 92 2.83 -2.77 5.80
CA CYS A 92 2.49 -2.57 4.40
C CYS A 92 1.77 -1.24 4.21
N ALA A 93 2.45 -0.28 3.57
CA ALA A 93 1.91 1.04 3.29
C ALA A 93 1.21 1.10 1.93
N GLY A 94 0.15 1.91 1.84
CA GLY A 94 -0.62 2.19 0.64
C GLY A 94 -2.07 1.70 0.69
N SER A 95 -2.90 2.30 -0.17
CA SER A 95 -4.30 1.92 -0.33
C SER A 95 -4.44 0.64 -1.14
N THR A 96 -5.21 -0.33 -0.64
CA THR A 96 -5.53 -1.57 -1.38
C THR A 96 -7.00 -1.63 -1.73
N ILE A 97 -7.30 -1.94 -3.00
CA ILE A 97 -8.63 -2.29 -3.49
C ILE A 97 -8.76 -3.82 -3.56
N VAL A 98 -9.71 -4.35 -2.81
CA VAL A 98 -10.09 -5.77 -2.81
C VAL A 98 -11.42 -5.91 -3.54
N ALA A 99 -11.41 -6.64 -4.66
CA ALA A 99 -12.57 -6.85 -5.53
C ALA A 99 -12.77 -8.34 -5.85
N ARG A 100 -12.38 -9.22 -4.92
CA ARG A 100 -12.49 -10.68 -4.98
C ARG A 100 -12.44 -11.26 -3.58
N ASP A 101 -12.94 -12.47 -3.39
CA ASP A 101 -12.89 -13.14 -2.09
C ASP A 101 -11.44 -13.45 -1.68
N VAL A 102 -11.00 -12.94 -0.52
CA VAL A 102 -9.69 -13.24 0.08
C VAL A 102 -9.74 -13.16 1.60
N VAL A 103 -8.82 -13.88 2.24
CA VAL A 103 -8.51 -13.73 3.66
C VAL A 103 -7.18 -13.00 3.80
N LEU A 104 -7.23 -11.76 4.27
CA LEU A 104 -6.06 -10.98 4.68
C LEU A 104 -5.73 -11.35 6.13
N LYS A 105 -4.67 -12.13 6.33
CA LYS A 105 -4.27 -12.68 7.63
C LYS A 105 -2.97 -12.03 8.10
N GLY A 106 -3.01 -11.28 9.19
CA GLY A 106 -1.82 -10.79 9.87
C GLY A 106 -1.05 -11.92 10.55
N VAL A 107 0.26 -11.94 10.36
CA VAL A 107 1.18 -12.91 10.97
C VAL A 107 2.28 -12.15 11.71
N ALA A 108 2.10 -12.02 13.03
CA ALA A 108 3.10 -11.44 13.91
C ALA A 108 4.27 -12.41 14.13
N THR A 109 5.50 -11.91 14.06
CA THR A 109 6.72 -12.69 14.37
C THR A 109 7.72 -11.82 15.11
N LYS A 110 8.66 -12.43 15.85
CA LYS A 110 9.75 -11.69 16.52
C LYS A 110 10.53 -10.77 15.57
N ALA A 111 10.62 -11.13 14.29
CA ALA A 111 11.36 -10.36 13.30
C ALA A 111 10.53 -9.24 12.64
N PHE A 112 9.20 -9.35 12.60
CA PHE A 112 8.31 -8.39 11.90
C PHE A 112 7.46 -7.52 12.83
N GLY A 113 7.30 -7.90 14.11
CA GLY A 113 6.32 -7.26 15.00
C GLY A 113 4.88 -7.56 14.56
N PRO A 114 3.90 -6.73 14.98
CA PRO A 114 2.50 -6.83 14.56
C PRO A 114 2.33 -6.52 13.06
N ALA A 115 1.51 -7.32 12.38
CA ALA A 115 1.17 -7.09 10.98
C ALA A 115 0.25 -5.86 10.85
N THR A 116 0.71 -4.86 10.11
CA THR A 116 0.09 -3.54 9.98
C THR A 116 -0.14 -3.18 8.51
N LEU A 117 -1.34 -2.77 8.18
CA LEU A 117 -1.66 -2.07 6.94
C LEU A 117 -1.81 -0.58 7.25
N THR A 118 -1.22 0.29 6.44
CA THR A 118 -1.32 1.74 6.68
C THR A 118 -1.59 2.57 5.44
N GLY A 119 -2.47 3.57 5.58
CA GLY A 119 -2.74 4.57 4.56
C GLY A 119 -1.65 5.64 4.41
N ALA A 120 -0.57 5.56 5.22
CA ALA A 120 0.57 6.47 5.23
C ALA A 120 0.18 7.97 5.35
N ASN A 121 -0.94 8.25 6.03
CA ASN A 121 -1.56 9.57 6.21
C ASN A 121 -1.98 10.27 4.90
N ALA A 122 -2.13 9.52 3.80
CA ALA A 122 -2.42 10.08 2.47
C ALA A 122 -3.58 9.38 1.71
N GLY A 123 -4.02 8.21 2.17
CA GLY A 123 -5.11 7.48 1.53
C GLY A 123 -5.84 6.55 2.49
N ARG A 124 -6.89 5.91 1.99
CA ARG A 124 -7.64 4.86 2.70
C ARG A 124 -6.77 3.61 2.89
N VAL A 125 -6.89 2.86 4.00
CA VAL A 125 -6.13 1.60 4.15
C VAL A 125 -6.69 0.52 3.22
N LEU A 126 -7.97 0.16 3.35
CA LEU A 126 -8.64 -0.86 2.53
C LEU A 126 -9.94 -0.36 1.90
N ARG A 127 -10.16 -0.74 0.63
CA ARG A 127 -11.45 -0.61 -0.06
C ARG A 127 -11.95 -1.96 -0.52
N VAL A 128 -13.07 -2.40 0.04
CA VAL A 128 -13.75 -3.64 -0.34
C VAL A 128 -14.86 -3.32 -1.35
N ASN A 129 -14.73 -3.84 -2.56
CA ASN A 129 -15.66 -3.68 -3.69
C ASN A 129 -16.43 -4.98 -3.96
N ALA A 130 -17.67 -4.86 -4.43
CA ALA A 130 -18.43 -6.02 -4.87
C ALA A 130 -17.94 -6.56 -6.24
N PRO A 131 -18.24 -7.84 -6.55
CA PRO A 131 -18.72 -8.87 -5.62
C PRO A 131 -17.54 -9.47 -4.84
N SER A 132 -17.44 -9.21 -3.55
CA SER A 132 -16.42 -9.85 -2.70
C SER A 132 -16.82 -9.99 -1.24
N THR A 133 -16.30 -11.05 -0.63
CA THR A 133 -16.28 -11.33 0.80
C THR A 133 -14.82 -11.31 1.27
N THR A 134 -14.43 -10.25 1.95
CA THR A 134 -13.05 -10.08 2.46
C THR A 134 -13.03 -10.32 3.97
N THR A 135 -12.20 -11.26 4.43
CA THR A 135 -11.87 -11.36 5.87
C THR A 135 -10.55 -10.64 6.15
N VAL A 136 -10.56 -9.73 7.10
CA VAL A 136 -9.42 -9.01 7.67
C VAL A 136 -9.19 -9.58 9.07
N ARG A 137 -8.14 -10.39 9.26
CA ARG A 137 -7.91 -11.11 10.52
C ARG A 137 -6.52 -10.90 11.09
N GLY A 138 -6.42 -10.59 12.39
CA GLY A 138 -5.13 -10.44 13.09
C GLY A 138 -4.31 -9.24 12.64
N LEU A 139 -4.97 -8.21 12.09
CA LEU A 139 -4.32 -7.07 11.45
C LEU A 139 -4.50 -5.78 12.25
N THR A 140 -3.52 -4.90 12.12
CA THR A 140 -3.60 -3.50 12.56
C THR A 140 -3.83 -2.61 11.33
N LEU A 141 -4.82 -1.72 11.35
CA LEU A 141 -5.12 -0.79 10.25
C LEU A 141 -5.10 0.65 10.76
N THR A 142 -4.21 1.48 10.21
CA THR A 142 -3.91 2.80 10.80
C THR A 142 -3.37 3.83 9.80
N GLY A 143 -3.39 5.11 10.15
CA GLY A 143 -2.87 6.19 9.30
C GLY A 143 -3.66 6.32 7.99
N GLY A 144 -4.92 5.89 7.97
CA GLY A 144 -5.85 6.21 6.90
C GLY A 144 -6.19 7.71 6.93
N ASN A 145 -6.13 8.39 5.79
CA ASN A 145 -6.57 9.78 5.67
C ASN A 145 -7.22 9.96 4.28
N THR A 146 -8.54 10.19 4.24
CA THR A 146 -9.29 10.29 2.97
C THR A 146 -10.64 10.98 3.18
N SER A 147 -11.52 10.96 2.17
CA SER A 147 -12.87 11.51 2.31
C SER A 147 -13.69 10.72 3.33
N ASP A 148 -13.77 9.40 3.17
CA ASP A 148 -14.70 8.54 3.91
C ASP A 148 -14.10 7.15 4.17
N GLY A 149 -14.49 6.45 5.23
CA GLY A 149 -14.01 5.10 5.53
C GLY A 149 -12.50 5.06 5.69
N GLY A 150 -11.93 5.89 6.58
CA GLY A 150 -10.49 6.18 6.64
C GLY A 150 -9.62 4.93 6.73
N GLY A 151 -9.95 4.03 7.64
CA GLY A 151 -9.40 2.68 7.69
C GLY A 151 -9.97 1.81 6.56
N ILE A 152 -11.25 1.44 6.67
CA ILE A 152 -11.94 0.55 5.73
C ILE A 152 -13.16 1.25 5.12
N ILE A 153 -13.38 1.07 3.82
CA ILE A 153 -14.70 1.26 3.20
C ILE A 153 -15.23 -0.07 2.67
N VAL A 154 -16.49 -0.37 2.98
CA VAL A 154 -17.23 -1.53 2.47
C VAL A 154 -18.28 -1.03 1.50
N ARG A 155 -18.08 -1.27 0.20
CA ARG A 155 -18.99 -0.78 -0.84
C ARG A 155 -20.22 -1.67 -1.02
N SER A 156 -21.25 -1.12 -1.67
CA SER A 156 -22.50 -1.83 -2.02
C SER A 156 -22.27 -3.20 -2.63
N GLY A 157 -22.99 -4.20 -2.11
CA GLY A 157 -22.89 -5.60 -2.51
C GLY A 157 -21.63 -6.33 -2.00
N ALA A 158 -20.76 -5.66 -1.24
CA ALA A 158 -19.54 -6.25 -0.68
C ALA A 158 -19.72 -6.62 0.79
N THR A 159 -19.00 -7.64 1.24
CA THR A 159 -18.96 -8.11 2.63
C THR A 159 -17.55 -8.00 3.19
N ALA A 160 -17.41 -7.41 4.38
CA ALA A 160 -16.17 -7.39 5.15
C ALA A 160 -16.37 -8.07 6.51
N ARG A 161 -15.43 -8.94 6.90
CA ARG A 161 -15.34 -9.52 8.25
C ARG A 161 -14.05 -9.08 8.90
N VAL A 162 -14.13 -8.32 9.99
CA VAL A 162 -12.98 -7.86 10.78
C VAL A 162 -12.88 -8.72 12.03
N GLU A 163 -11.81 -9.50 12.14
CA GLU A 163 -11.64 -10.55 13.16
C GLU A 163 -10.33 -10.36 13.93
N ASN A 164 -10.37 -10.33 15.26
CA ASN A 164 -9.16 -10.24 16.10
C ASN A 164 -8.19 -9.11 15.67
N SER A 165 -8.73 -7.95 15.26
CA SER A 165 -8.00 -6.87 14.59
C SER A 165 -8.17 -5.53 15.29
N VAL A 166 -7.28 -4.57 15.00
CA VAL A 166 -7.31 -3.22 15.57
C VAL A 166 -7.35 -2.18 14.45
N ILE A 167 -8.36 -1.31 14.45
CA ILE A 167 -8.51 -0.21 13.50
C ILE A 167 -8.41 1.09 14.29
N TYR A 168 -7.30 1.82 14.13
CA TYR A 168 -7.05 3.01 14.96
C TYR A 168 -6.26 4.11 14.26
N GLY A 169 -6.40 5.36 14.70
CA GLY A 169 -5.63 6.48 14.15
C GLY A 169 -5.93 6.71 12.67
N ASN A 170 -7.18 6.52 12.24
CA ASN A 170 -7.65 6.79 10.89
C ASN A 170 -8.59 8.00 10.88
N THR A 171 -8.52 8.78 9.81
CA THR A 171 -9.27 10.03 9.64
C THR A 171 -10.06 10.02 8.32
N ALA A 172 -11.30 10.50 8.38
CA ALA A 172 -12.15 10.78 7.24
C ALA A 172 -12.63 12.24 7.29
N SER A 173 -12.73 12.96 6.18
CA SER A 173 -13.33 14.30 6.16
C SER A 173 -14.87 14.29 6.18
N GLY A 174 -15.50 13.16 5.87
CA GLY A 174 -16.94 12.93 5.84
C GLY A 174 -17.35 11.84 6.83
N PHE A 175 -17.51 10.61 6.34
CA PHE A 175 -18.10 9.50 7.09
C PHE A 175 -17.08 8.43 7.50
N GLY A 176 -17.27 7.81 8.67
CA GLY A 176 -16.55 6.60 9.08
C GLY A 176 -15.03 6.74 9.17
N GLY A 177 -14.51 7.39 10.21
CA GLY A 177 -13.06 7.58 10.38
C GLY A 177 -12.31 6.24 10.40
N GLY A 178 -12.79 5.29 11.18
CA GLY A 178 -12.29 3.91 11.20
C GLY A 178 -12.87 3.08 10.06
N ILE A 179 -14.19 2.99 9.96
CA ILE A 179 -14.90 2.19 8.95
C ILE A 179 -16.14 2.93 8.43
N GLU A 180 -16.39 2.85 7.12
CA GLU A 180 -17.65 3.26 6.49
C GLU A 180 -18.25 2.06 5.72
N VAL A 181 -19.57 1.90 5.79
CA VAL A 181 -20.34 0.89 5.04
C VAL A 181 -21.34 1.62 4.13
N PHE A 182 -21.11 1.62 2.81
CA PHE A 182 -21.75 2.58 1.89
C PHE A 182 -22.03 2.06 0.46
N PRO A 183 -23.25 2.30 -0.06
CA PRO A 183 -24.52 1.97 0.60
C PRO A 183 -24.72 0.46 0.60
N THR A 184 -25.53 -0.13 1.48
CA THR A 184 -25.89 -1.58 1.46
C THR A 184 -24.72 -2.58 1.47
N GLY A 185 -23.52 -2.15 1.89
CA GLY A 185 -22.44 -3.07 2.25
C GLY A 185 -22.77 -3.87 3.51
N THR A 186 -22.06 -4.97 3.76
CA THR A 186 -22.20 -5.76 5.00
C THR A 186 -20.88 -5.84 5.76
N LEU A 187 -20.91 -5.47 7.03
CA LEU A 187 -19.76 -5.52 7.93
C LEU A 187 -20.07 -6.41 9.14
N THR A 188 -19.14 -7.28 9.49
CA THR A 188 -19.11 -7.97 10.79
C THR A 188 -17.79 -7.68 11.48
N VAL A 189 -17.84 -7.24 12.74
CA VAL A 189 -16.67 -6.95 13.58
C VAL A 189 -16.69 -7.88 14.80
N THR A 190 -15.70 -8.75 14.91
CA THR A 190 -15.63 -9.81 15.94
C THR A 190 -14.28 -9.78 16.67
N ASN A 191 -14.31 -9.85 18.00
CA ASN A 191 -13.12 -9.85 18.87
C ASN A 191 -12.11 -8.72 18.55
N SER A 192 -12.59 -7.55 18.12
CA SER A 192 -11.78 -6.49 17.52
C SER A 192 -11.95 -5.16 18.25
N VAL A 193 -11.06 -4.20 17.96
CA VAL A 193 -11.09 -2.85 18.56
C VAL A 193 -11.07 -1.78 17.47
N VAL A 194 -12.04 -0.86 17.49
CA VAL A 194 -12.09 0.33 16.65
C VAL A 194 -11.99 1.56 17.55
N ARG A 195 -10.82 2.22 17.57
CA ARG A 195 -10.52 3.30 18.53
C ARG A 195 -9.68 4.45 17.95
N ASP A 196 -9.71 5.62 18.56
CA ASP A 196 -8.85 6.76 18.17
C ASP A 196 -8.98 7.13 16.67
N ASN A 197 -10.17 6.94 16.10
CA ASN A 197 -10.47 7.33 14.72
C ASN A 197 -11.37 8.57 14.70
N GLN A 198 -11.23 9.41 13.67
CA GLN A 198 -11.88 10.72 13.60
C GLN A 198 -12.60 10.91 12.25
N ALA A 199 -13.81 11.48 12.29
CA ALA A 199 -14.49 11.96 11.08
C ALA A 199 -15.41 13.14 11.36
N ALA A 200 -15.96 13.77 10.32
CA ALA A 200 -16.98 14.80 10.51
C ALA A 200 -18.27 14.21 11.11
N SER A 201 -18.79 13.13 10.53
CA SER A 201 -20.05 12.50 11.00
C SER A 201 -19.79 11.47 12.11
N SER A 202 -19.08 10.38 11.81
CA SER A 202 -18.87 9.27 12.75
C SER A 202 -17.40 8.86 12.78
N GLY A 203 -16.69 9.13 13.88
CA GLY A 203 -15.27 8.78 14.00
C GLY A 203 -15.00 7.28 13.91
N GLY A 204 -15.84 6.45 14.54
CA GLY A 204 -15.61 5.00 14.65
C GLY A 204 -16.07 4.23 13.41
N ILE A 205 -17.34 3.83 13.40
CA ILE A 205 -17.99 3.11 12.30
C ILE A 205 -19.19 3.96 11.84
N ASP A 206 -19.32 4.14 10.53
CA ASP A 206 -20.49 4.73 9.88
C ASP A 206 -21.17 3.70 8.96
N SER A 207 -22.48 3.85 8.75
CA SER A 207 -23.30 2.89 7.99
C SER A 207 -24.48 3.58 7.32
N ASP A 208 -24.27 4.01 6.08
CA ASP A 208 -25.32 4.55 5.23
C ASP A 208 -26.07 3.41 4.52
N HIS A 209 -27.25 3.05 5.03
CA HIS A 209 -28.06 1.91 4.55
C HIS A 209 -27.30 0.55 4.53
N GLY A 210 -26.15 0.46 5.19
CA GLY A 210 -25.36 -0.77 5.37
C GLY A 210 -25.86 -1.64 6.52
N THR A 211 -25.42 -2.90 6.55
CA THR A 211 -25.62 -3.81 7.68
C THR A 211 -24.32 -3.90 8.49
N VAL A 212 -24.38 -3.56 9.78
CA VAL A 212 -23.24 -3.64 10.71
C VAL A 212 -23.59 -4.54 11.89
N THR A 213 -22.78 -5.58 12.10
CA THR A 213 -22.86 -6.47 13.28
C THR A 213 -21.56 -6.39 14.07
N VAL A 214 -21.64 -6.08 15.36
CA VAL A 214 -20.48 -5.98 16.26
C VAL A 214 -20.63 -6.99 17.40
N VAL A 215 -19.66 -7.90 17.54
CA VAL A 215 -19.70 -9.03 18.50
C VAL A 215 -18.40 -9.07 19.29
N SER A 216 -18.48 -9.13 20.63
CA SER A 216 -17.32 -9.25 21.53
C SER A 216 -16.19 -8.26 21.22
N SER A 217 -16.54 -7.04 20.81
CA SER A 217 -15.63 -6.04 20.25
C SER A 217 -15.86 -4.69 20.92
N ALA A 218 -14.86 -3.81 20.88
CA ALA A 218 -14.94 -2.47 21.45
C ALA A 218 -14.89 -1.40 20.35
N VAL A 219 -15.85 -0.47 20.36
CA VAL A 219 -15.83 0.76 19.57
C VAL A 219 -15.84 1.91 20.56
N ARG A 220 -14.70 2.59 20.74
CA ARG A 220 -14.47 3.56 21.82
C ARG A 220 -13.47 4.64 21.41
N ASP A 221 -13.39 5.75 22.14
CA ASP A 221 -12.34 6.77 21.94
C ASP A 221 -12.30 7.33 20.49
N ASN A 222 -13.44 7.33 19.78
CA ASN A 222 -13.54 7.84 18.40
C ASN A 222 -14.25 9.20 18.39
N THR A 223 -13.82 10.13 17.53
CA THR A 223 -14.29 11.53 17.54
C THR A 223 -15.10 11.88 16.31
N ALA A 224 -16.31 12.43 16.51
CA ALA A 224 -17.06 13.16 15.50
C ALA A 224 -16.73 14.67 15.62
N SER A 225 -16.00 15.24 14.66
CA SER A 225 -15.59 16.65 14.67
C SER A 225 -16.64 17.59 14.08
N GLY A 226 -17.61 17.06 13.33
CA GLY A 226 -18.65 17.81 12.61
C GLY A 226 -20.00 17.88 13.32
N GLY A 227 -20.04 17.72 14.64
CA GLY A 227 -21.24 17.96 15.47
C GLY A 227 -22.47 17.08 15.19
N ALA A 228 -22.33 16.04 14.36
CA ALA A 228 -23.42 15.18 13.93
C ALA A 228 -23.49 13.88 14.76
N ASN A 229 -24.70 13.31 14.82
CA ASN A 229 -25.10 12.21 15.69
C ASN A 229 -24.14 11.01 15.69
N CYS A 230 -23.57 10.69 16.85
CA CYS A 230 -22.94 9.38 17.12
C CYS A 230 -24.01 8.26 17.06
N VAL A 231 -24.21 7.62 15.89
CA VAL A 231 -25.07 6.43 15.74
C VAL A 231 -24.28 5.21 15.30
N ALA A 232 -23.60 4.58 16.26
CA ALA A 232 -23.06 3.24 16.12
C ALA A 232 -23.19 2.46 17.43
N ALA A 233 -24.28 1.70 17.56
CA ALA A 233 -24.47 0.59 18.51
C ALA A 233 -23.94 0.80 19.95
N GLY A 234 -24.53 1.73 20.70
CA GLY A 234 -24.65 1.60 22.17
C GLY A 234 -23.46 2.01 23.05
N PHE A 235 -22.48 2.78 22.55
CA PHE A 235 -21.37 3.28 23.36
C PHE A 235 -21.27 4.81 23.33
N SER A 236 -20.97 5.40 24.50
CA SER A 236 -20.96 6.85 24.69
C SER A 236 -19.83 7.51 23.89
N CYS A 237 -20.18 8.56 23.15
CA CYS A 237 -19.25 9.65 22.91
C CYS A 237 -19.02 10.38 24.26
N ALA A 238 -17.78 10.76 24.53
CA ALA A 238 -17.34 11.47 25.75
C ALA A 238 -16.87 12.88 25.37
#